data_AF-A0AAV8YZI4-F1
#
_entry.id   AF-A0AAV8YZI4-F1
#
_cell.length_a   1.000
_cell.length_b   1.000
_cell.length_c   1.000
_cell.angle_alpha   90.00
_cell.angle_beta   90.00
_cell.angle_gamma   90.00
#
_symmetry.space_group_name_H-M   'P 1'
#
loop_
_entity.id
_entity.type
_entity.pdbx_description
1 polymer ?
#
loop_
_entity_poly.entity_id
_entity_poly.type
_entity_poly.pdbx_seq_one_letter_code
_entity_poly.pdbx_strand_id
1 'polypeptide(L)' 'MEIPYYFGKVTLASASEATWKVSTDAISNLKQGLVSLFNDSFSKQLQETAQDRTELDKGFVEILLRKIKRLVQFVPVK' A
#
# COMPACT_ATOMS: atom_id res chain seq x y z
N MET A 1 -19.82 -26.88 -39.99
CA MET A 1 -20.76 -26.08 -39.18
C MET A 1 -20.10 -25.89 -37.82
N GLU A 2 -19.94 -24.64 -37.41
CA GLU A 2 -18.84 -24.13 -36.58
C GLU A 2 -18.92 -24.49 -35.08
N ILE A 3 -17.77 -24.73 -34.46
CA ILE A 3 -17.62 -24.86 -33.00
C ILE A 3 -17.38 -23.45 -32.44
N PRO A 4 -18.23 -22.91 -31.54
CA PRO A 4 -17.98 -21.60 -30.98
C PRO A 4 -16.91 -21.68 -29.90
N TYR A 5 -15.75 -21.08 -30.16
CA TYR A 5 -14.75 -20.79 -29.14
C TYR A 5 -15.28 -19.68 -28.22
N TYR A 6 -15.77 -20.04 -27.04
CA TYR A 6 -15.92 -19.08 -25.95
C TYR A 6 -14.55 -18.78 -25.34
N PHE A 7 -13.72 -18.04 -26.07
CA PHE A 7 -12.63 -17.29 -25.46
C PHE A 7 -13.26 -16.09 -24.76
N GLY A 8 -13.82 -16.35 -23.57
CA GLY A 8 -14.33 -15.33 -22.68
C GLY A 8 -13.20 -14.36 -22.38
N LYS A 9 -13.18 -13.23 -23.09
CA LYS A 9 -12.43 -12.06 -22.72
C LYS A 9 -12.82 -11.76 -21.27
N VAL A 10 -11.89 -11.95 -20.34
CA VAL A 10 -11.95 -11.26 -19.06
C VAL A 10 -11.84 -9.78 -19.40
N THR A 11 -12.99 -9.15 -19.63
CA THR A 11 -13.11 -7.74 -19.92
C THR A 11 -12.80 -6.98 -18.64
N LEU A 12 -12.16 -5.82 -18.77
CA LEU A 12 -11.87 -4.85 -17.72
C LEU A 12 -13.07 -4.51 -16.81
N ALA A 13 -14.29 -4.93 -17.16
CA ALA A 13 -15.49 -4.87 -16.33
C ALA A 13 -15.31 -5.54 -14.95
N SER A 14 -14.45 -6.56 -14.84
CA SER A 14 -14.12 -7.18 -13.54
C SER A 14 -13.28 -6.27 -12.63
N ALA A 15 -12.65 -5.21 -13.15
CA ALA A 15 -11.94 -4.23 -12.33
C ALA A 15 -12.88 -3.14 -11.78
N SER A 16 -14.01 -2.87 -12.46
CA SER A 16 -15.02 -1.90 -12.00
C SER A 16 -15.98 -2.45 -10.94
N GLU A 17 -16.13 -3.78 -10.84
CA GLU A 17 -17.01 -4.41 -9.85
C GLU A 17 -16.35 -4.63 -8.48
N ALA A 18 -15.05 -4.35 -8.34
CA ALA A 18 -14.43 -4.10 -7.04
C ALA A 18 -14.75 -2.67 -6.55
N THR A 19 -16.02 -2.25 -6.66
CA THR A 19 -16.52 -1.11 -5.90
C THR A 19 -16.70 -1.63 -4.48
N TRP A 20 -15.59 -1.78 -3.75
CA TRP A 20 -15.64 -1.98 -2.32
C TRP A 20 -16.48 -0.83 -1.78
N LYS A 21 -17.66 -1.12 -1.24
CA LYS A 21 -18.41 -0.17 -0.41
C LYS A 21 -17.63 0.03 0.89
N VAL A 22 -16.43 0.61 0.80
CA VAL A 22 -15.67 1.01 1.97
C VAL A 22 -16.34 2.27 2.45
N SER A 23 -16.96 2.20 3.63
CA SER A 23 -17.45 3.41 4.28
C SER A 23 -16.27 4.36 4.52
N THR A 24 -16.52 5.67 4.47
CA THR A 24 -15.51 6.68 4.83
C THR A 24 -14.90 6.39 6.20
N ASP A 25 -15.70 5.84 7.13
CA ASP A 25 -15.23 5.39 8.45
C ASP A 25 -14.22 4.24 8.36
N ALA A 26 -14.44 3.25 7.49
CA ALA A 26 -13.49 2.16 7.29
C ALA A 26 -12.18 2.66 6.65
N ILE A 27 -12.24 3.63 5.73
CA ILE A 27 -11.04 4.30 5.18
C ILE A 27 -10.31 5.07 6.27
N SER A 28 -11.05 5.81 7.10
CA SER A 28 -10.50 6.60 8.22
C SER A 28 -9.80 5.70 9.24
N ASN A 29 -10.46 4.62 9.66
CA ASN A 29 -9.92 3.63 10.59
C ASN A 29 -8.67 2.94 10.03
N LEU A 30 -8.67 2.59 8.73
CA LEU A 30 -7.49 2.05 8.07
C LEU A 30 -6.33 3.05 8.07
N LYS A 31 -6.60 4.32 7.73
CA LYS A 31 -5.58 5.38 7.76
C LYS A 31 -5.01 5.55 9.17
N GLN A 32 -5.86 5.61 10.19
CA GLN A 32 -5.43 5.71 11.59
C GLN A 32 -4.60 4.49 12.01
N GLY A 33 -5.02 3.28 11.64
CA GLY A 33 -4.27 2.05 11.89
C GLY A 33 -2.88 2.06 11.24
N LEU A 34 -2.79 2.50 9.98
CA LEU A 34 -1.51 2.63 9.27
C LEU A 34 -0.61 3.69 9.90
N VAL A 35 -1.14 4.86 10.27
CA VAL A 35 -0.37 5.91 10.97
C VAL A 35 0.14 5.40 12.32
N SER A 36 -0.71 4.68 13.06
CA SER A 36 -0.36 4.11 14.36
C SER A 36 0.73 3.05 14.24
N LEU A 37 0.67 2.20 13.22
CA LEU A 37 1.69 1.17 12.95
C LEU A 37 3.02 1.78 12.49
N PHE A 38 2.98 2.68 11.49
CA PHE A 38 4.16 3.34 10.91
C PHE A 38 4.59 4.58 11.70
N ASN A 39 4.63 4.45 13.02
CA ASN A 39 5.02 5.51 13.93
C ASN A 39 6.56 5.66 14.01
N ASP A 40 7.01 6.60 14.83
CA ASP A 40 8.44 6.87 14.99
C ASP A 40 9.20 5.75 15.70
N SER A 41 8.53 4.97 16.56
CA SER A 41 9.13 3.80 17.20
C SER A 41 9.44 2.71 16.17
N PHE A 42 8.47 2.36 15.31
CA PHE A 42 8.67 1.43 14.20
C PHE A 42 9.79 1.90 13.26
N SER A 43 9.80 3.20 12.96
CA SER A 43 10.83 3.79 12.09
C SER A 43 12.24 3.60 12.66
N LYS A 44 12.42 3.83 13.97
CA LYS A 44 13.69 3.61 14.66
C LYS A 44 14.09 2.14 14.71
N GLN A 45 13.15 1.26 15.09
CA GLN A 45 13.40 -0.18 15.13
C GLN A 45 13.83 -0.72 13.77
N LEU A 46 13.18 -0.28 12.68
CA LEU A 46 13.56 -0.71 11.34
C LEU A 46 14.97 -0.20 10.96
N GLN A 47 15.30 1.04 11.30
CA GLN A 47 16.66 1.58 11.09
C GLN A 47 17.70 0.82 11.92
N GLU A 48 17.38 0.46 13.16
CA GLU A 48 18.23 -0.36 14.03
C GLU A 48 18.54 -1.73 13.41
N THR A 49 17.55 -2.40 12.81
CA THR A 49 17.81 -3.67 12.10
C THR A 49 18.73 -3.55 10.88
N ALA A 50 18.91 -2.33 10.36
CA ALA A 50 19.79 -2.02 9.24
C ALA A 50 21.14 -1.43 9.66
N GLN A 51 21.38 -1.16 10.94
CA GLN A 51 22.62 -0.51 11.45
C GLN A 51 23.90 -1.23 11.03
N ASP A 52 23.89 -2.56 11.05
CA ASP A 52 25.05 -3.40 10.69
C ASP A 52 25.06 -3.82 9.21
N ARG A 53 24.14 -3.29 8.41
CA ARG A 53 24.05 -3.57 6.97
C ARG A 53 24.88 -2.57 6.16
N THR A 54 24.94 -2.80 4.85
CA THR A 54 25.67 -1.91 3.95
C THR A 54 25.03 -0.51 3.92
N GLU A 55 25.80 0.52 3.56
CA GLU A 55 25.26 1.88 3.40
C GLU A 55 24.14 1.96 2.35
N LEU A 56 24.18 1.08 1.33
CA LEU A 56 23.11 0.93 0.35
C LEU A 56 21.80 0.45 1.00
N ASP A 57 21.89 -0.54 1.89
CA ASP A 57 20.72 -1.09 2.59
C ASP A 57 20.11 -0.07 3.55
N LYS A 58 20.96 0.67 4.28
CA LYS A 58 20.52 1.77 5.16
C LYS A 58 19.79 2.85 4.36
N GLY A 59 20.38 3.30 3.26
CA GLY A 59 19.78 4.29 2.36
C GLY A 59 18.46 3.80 1.77
N PHE A 60 18.36 2.52 1.40
CA PHE A 60 17.11 1.92 0.93
C PHE A 60 16.03 1.96 2.00
N VAL A 61 16.33 1.56 3.23
CA VAL A 61 15.39 1.57 4.37
C VAL A 61 14.88 2.99 4.64
N GLU A 62 15.76 3.99 4.63
CA GLU A 62 15.37 5.39 4.81
C GLU A 62 14.43 5.89 3.70
N ILE A 63 14.74 5.57 2.44
CA ILE A 63 13.91 5.94 1.29
C ILE A 63 12.53 5.26 1.38
N LEU A 64 12.51 3.98 1.76
CA LEU A 64 11.27 3.21 1.92
C LEU A 64 10.40 3.81 3.02
N LEU A 65 10.96 4.11 4.20
CA LEU A 65 10.25 4.77 5.30
C LEU A 65 9.66 6.11 4.85
N ARG A 66 10.43 6.92 4.13
CA ARG A 66 9.96 8.21 3.60
C ARG A 66 8.79 8.04 2.62
N LYS A 67 8.84 7.02 1.76
CA LYS A 67 7.75 6.70 0.82
C LYS A 67 6.49 6.26 1.55
N ILE A 68 6.60 5.37 2.53
CA ILE A 68 5.46 4.90 3.34
C ILE A 68 4.81 6.07 4.09
N LYS A 69 5.60 6.88 4.80
CA LYS A 69 5.10 8.08 5.49
C LYS A 69 4.35 9.00 4.52
N ARG A 70 4.89 9.24 3.32
CA ARG A 70 4.20 10.07 2.31
C ARG A 70 2.86 9.47 1.87
N LEU A 71 2.82 8.17 1.58
CA LEU A 71 1.59 7.50 1.12
C LEU A 71 0.49 7.52 2.18
N VAL A 72 0.84 7.35 3.45
CA VAL A 72 -0.12 7.30 4.55
C VAL A 72 -0.57 8.70 4.97
N GLN A 73 0.34 9.68 5.02
CA GLN A 73 0.03 11.03 5.50
C GLN A 73 -0.62 11.91 4.42
N PHE A 74 -0.25 11.73 3.14
CA PHE A 74 -0.75 12.56 2.02
C PHE A 74 -1.77 11.83 1.15
N VAL A 75 -2.63 10.99 1.75
CA VAL A 75 -3.83 10.51 1.04
C VAL A 75 -4.69 11.75 0.71
N PRO A 76 -4.95 12.07 -0.57
CA PRO A 76 -5.78 13.20 -0.93
C PRO A 76 -7.15 13.02 -0.28
N VAL A 77 -7.53 13.98 0.56
CA VAL A 77 -8.91 14.09 1.05
C VAL A 77 -9.66 14.76 -0.10
N LYS A 78 -10.35 13.97 -0.91
CA LYS A 78 -11.29 14.50 -1.91
C LYS A 78 -12.59 14.89 -1.24
#